data_AF-A0A4R8SIP0-F1
#
_entry.id   AF-A0A4R8SIP0-F1
#
_cell.length_a   1.000
_cell.length_b   1.000
_cell.length_c   1.000
_cell.angle_alpha   90.00
_cell.angle_beta   90.00
_cell.angle_gamma   90.00
#
_symmetry.space_group_name_H-M   'P 1'
#
loop_
_entity.id
_entity.type
_entity.pdbx_description
1 polymer ?
#
loop_
_entity_poly.entity_id
_entity_poly.type
_entity_poly.pdbx_seq_one_letter_code
_entity_poly.pdbx_strand_id
1 'polypeptide(L)'
;MQTEDLGSVGEVAIEPLQDIVRRHQVWPEMAAKYGVENPLPPWKTSLDGLCDALDHASCGADVPTFAQRRDEEDALSATLYSSLPYPESQLVSLAHSLVARGVIDDAELRRRLASVRARLEA
;
A
#
# COMPACT_ATOMS: atom_id res chain seq x y z
N MET A 1 23.26 9.59 -3.40
CA MET A 1 22.81 8.27 -3.89
C MET A 1 21.59 7.82 -3.09
N GLN A 2 20.52 8.62 -3.06
CA GLN A 2 19.22 8.29 -2.45
C GLN A 2 18.08 8.79 -3.36
N THR A 3 18.29 9.90 -4.04
CA THR A 3 17.36 10.48 -5.02
C THR A 3 17.13 9.57 -6.24
N GLU A 4 18.11 8.76 -6.63
CA GLU A 4 18.00 7.81 -7.76
C GLU A 4 17.09 6.62 -7.43
N ASP A 5 17.07 6.19 -6.17
CA ASP A 5 16.28 5.06 -5.67
C ASP A 5 14.78 5.42 -5.62
N LEU A 6 14.46 6.64 -5.17
CA LEU A 6 13.08 7.17 -5.16
C LEU A 6 12.48 7.31 -6.56
N GLY A 7 13.29 7.74 -7.55
CA GLY A 7 12.86 7.82 -8.94
C GLY A 7 12.55 6.44 -9.53
N SER A 8 13.39 5.45 -9.24
CA SER A 8 13.19 4.08 -9.73
C SER A 8 11.95 3.42 -9.14
N VAL A 9 11.60 3.69 -7.88
CA VAL A 9 10.39 3.13 -7.27
C VAL A 9 9.14 3.63 -7.99
N GLY A 10 9.00 4.95 -8.20
CA GLY A 10 7.81 5.54 -8.81
C GLY A 10 7.59 5.25 -10.30
N GLU A 11 8.58 4.71 -11.01
CA GLU A 11 8.45 4.38 -12.43
C GLU A 11 7.80 3.00 -12.67
N VAL A 12 7.66 2.18 -11.63
CA VAL A 12 7.11 0.81 -11.77
C VAL A 12 5.59 0.85 -11.92
N ALA A 13 5.10 0.40 -13.07
CA ALA A 13 3.67 0.21 -13.30
C ALA A 13 3.18 -1.10 -12.67
N ILE A 14 2.37 -0.99 -11.60
CA ILE A 14 1.83 -2.13 -10.86
C ILE A 14 0.31 -2.21 -11.07
N GLU A 15 -0.11 -3.00 -12.07
CA GLU A 15 -1.50 -3.04 -12.53
C GLU A 15 -2.53 -3.38 -11.42
N PRO A 16 -2.29 -4.35 -10.51
CA PRO A 16 -3.22 -4.63 -9.42
C PRO A 16 -3.48 -3.43 -8.50
N LEU A 17 -2.48 -2.55 -8.30
CA LEU A 17 -2.65 -1.34 -7.51
C LEU A 17 -3.42 -0.26 -8.28
N GLN A 18 -3.20 -0.15 -9.59
CA GLN A 18 -3.97 0.75 -10.45
C GLN A 18 -5.45 0.34 -10.50
N ASP A 19 -5.76 -0.96 -10.50
CA ASP A 19 -7.13 -1.47 -10.37
C ASP A 19 -7.81 -1.03 -9.07
N ILE A 20 -7.08 -1.00 -7.94
CA ILE A 20 -7.59 -0.54 -6.65
C ILE A 20 -7.94 0.95 -6.74
N VAL A 21 -7.04 1.77 -7.28
CA VAL A 21 -7.26 3.21 -7.48
C VAL A 21 -8.49 3.45 -8.36
N ARG A 22 -8.59 2.76 -9.51
CA ARG A 22 -9.71 2.90 -10.46
C ARG A 22 -11.07 2.54 -9.85
N ARG A 23 -11.11 1.56 -8.93
CA ARG A 23 -12.35 1.16 -8.26
C ARG A 23 -12.80 2.13 -7.16
N HIS A 24 -11.88 2.95 -6.64
CA HIS A 24 -12.15 4.00 -5.68
C HIS A 24 -13.01 3.56 -4.48
N GLN A 25 -12.76 2.38 -3.92
CA GLN A 25 -13.48 1.89 -2.74
C GLN A 25 -12.83 2.39 -1.45
N VAL A 26 -12.83 3.70 -1.27
CA VAL A 26 -12.16 4.39 -0.15
C VAL A 26 -13.01 4.34 1.12
N TRP A 27 -12.34 4.33 2.29
CA TRP A 27 -13.01 4.16 3.57
C TRP A 27 -14.15 5.15 3.83
N PRO A 28 -14.02 6.48 3.59
CA PRO A 28 -15.12 7.41 3.83
C PRO A 28 -16.41 7.04 3.07
N GLU A 29 -16.28 6.58 1.83
CA GLU A 29 -17.42 6.17 1.00
C GLU A 29 -18.01 4.84 1.47
N MET A 30 -17.15 3.86 1.76
CA MET A 30 -17.60 2.54 2.24
C MET A 30 -18.23 2.64 3.63
N ALA A 31 -17.66 3.46 4.51
CA ALA A 31 -18.18 3.69 5.85
C ALA A 31 -19.59 4.28 5.79
N ALA A 32 -19.78 5.33 4.99
CA ALA A 32 -21.10 5.92 4.75
C ALA A 32 -22.08 4.92 4.13
N LYS A 33 -21.65 4.15 3.13
CA LYS A 33 -22.49 3.14 2.46
C LYS A 33 -23.03 2.09 3.43
N TYR A 34 -22.21 1.64 4.38
CA TYR A 34 -22.57 0.59 5.33
C TYR A 34 -23.01 1.11 6.71
N GLY A 35 -23.11 2.43 6.89
CA GLY A 35 -23.58 3.04 8.13
C GLY A 35 -22.66 2.82 9.33
N VAL A 36 -21.35 2.71 9.10
CA VAL A 36 -20.35 2.59 10.16
C VAL A 36 -19.66 3.92 10.42
N GLU A 37 -19.46 4.25 11.69
CA GLU A 37 -18.93 5.55 12.13
C GLU A 37 -17.43 5.50 12.48
N ASN A 38 -16.77 4.36 12.27
CA ASN A 38 -15.35 4.24 12.60
C ASN A 38 -14.54 5.28 11.80
N PRO A 39 -13.71 6.10 12.46
CA PRO A 39 -12.96 7.17 11.80
C PRO A 39 -11.88 6.62 10.86
N LEU A 40 -11.44 5.39 11.09
CA LEU A 40 -10.45 4.68 10.28
C LEU A 40 -10.97 3.28 9.95
N PRO A 41 -10.55 2.71 8.82
CA PRO A 41 -10.92 1.35 8.47
C PRO A 41 -10.37 0.35 9.50
N PRO A 42 -11.10 -0.74 9.81
CA PRO A 42 -10.64 -1.75 10.77
C PRO A 42 -9.27 -2.37 10.44
N TRP A 43 -8.92 -2.45 9.15
CA TRP A 43 -7.63 -2.97 8.69
C TRP A 43 -6.45 -2.03 8.97
N LYS A 44 -6.68 -0.76 9.34
CA LYS A 44 -5.62 0.21 9.58
C LYS A 44 -4.65 -0.22 10.68
N THR A 45 -5.16 -0.80 11.77
CA THR A 45 -4.29 -1.32 12.85
C THR A 45 -3.38 -2.44 12.35
N SER A 46 -3.83 -3.26 11.40
CA SER A 46 -2.97 -4.30 10.79
C SER A 46 -1.91 -3.68 9.88
N LEU A 47 -2.22 -2.60 9.17
CA LEU A 47 -1.24 -1.85 8.39
C LEU A 47 -0.17 -1.23 9.30
N ASP A 48 -0.57 -0.63 10.43
CA ASP A 48 0.37 -0.06 11.40
C ASP A 48 1.32 -1.13 11.95
N GLY A 49 0.79 -2.29 12.35
CA GLY A 49 1.61 -3.41 12.80
C GLY A 49 2.55 -3.96 11.72
N LEU A 50 2.15 -3.96 10.45
CA LEU A 50 3.03 -4.34 9.34
C LEU A 50 4.17 -3.33 9.17
N CYS A 51 3.88 -2.03 9.26
CA CYS A 51 4.89 -0.99 9.20
C CYS A 51 5.93 -1.16 10.32
N ASP A 52 5.48 -1.34 11.56
CA ASP A 52 6.37 -1.56 12.72
C ASP A 52 7.24 -2.81 12.54
N ALA A 53 6.68 -3.89 11.99
CA ALA A 53 7.41 -5.13 11.73
C ALA A 53 8.49 -4.96 10.64
N LEU A 54 8.19 -4.22 9.56
CA LEU A 54 9.16 -3.91 8.50
C LEU A 54 10.31 -3.05 9.05
N ASP A 55 9.97 -2.02 9.82
CA ASP A 55 10.94 -1.10 10.43
C ASP A 55 11.89 -1.85 11.39
N HIS A 56 11.39 -2.87 12.09
CA HIS A 56 12.22 -3.73 12.92
C HIS A 56 13.07 -4.72 12.10
N ALA A 57 12.50 -5.28 11.02
CA ALA A 57 13.15 -6.30 10.20
C ALA A 57 14.31 -5.76 9.35
N SER A 58 14.36 -4.45 9.06
CA SER A 58 15.39 -3.85 8.20
C SER A 58 16.83 -4.01 8.72
N CYS A 59 17.02 -4.44 9.97
CA CYS A 59 18.35 -4.77 10.51
C CYS A 59 18.91 -6.12 10.02
N GLY A 60 18.08 -7.01 9.46
CA GLY A 60 18.50 -8.37 9.10
C GLY A 60 17.77 -9.01 7.92
N ALA A 61 16.84 -8.29 7.29
CA ALA A 61 16.16 -8.70 6.07
C ALA A 61 16.36 -7.65 4.98
N ASP A 62 16.27 -8.09 3.72
CA ASP A 62 16.32 -7.21 2.55
C ASP A 62 14.96 -6.53 2.34
N VAL A 63 14.68 -5.54 3.19
CA VAL A 63 13.45 -4.73 3.22
C VAL A 63 13.83 -3.26 3.39
N PRO A 64 13.00 -2.30 2.95
CA PRO A 64 13.31 -0.88 3.13
C PRO A 64 13.52 -0.54 4.60
N THR A 65 14.50 0.32 4.87
CA THR A 65 14.64 0.94 6.19
C THR A 65 13.46 1.86 6.48
N PHE A 66 13.24 2.20 7.76
CA PHE A 66 12.21 3.16 8.17
C PHE A 66 12.22 4.45 7.32
N ALA A 67 13.40 5.04 7.13
CA ALA A 67 13.54 6.30 6.38
C ALA A 67 13.15 6.12 4.90
N GLN A 68 13.66 5.07 4.25
CA GLN A 68 13.32 4.76 2.86
C GLN A 68 11.82 4.51 2.69
N ARG A 69 11.24 3.68 3.54
CA ARG A 69 9.80 3.39 3.54
C ARG A 69 8.98 4.67 3.66
N ARG A 70 9.33 5.56 4.59
CA ARG A 70 8.63 6.84 4.79
C ARG A 70 8.79 7.78 3.61
N ASP A 71 10.02 7.96 3.12
CA ASP A 71 10.29 8.85 1.99
C ASP A 71 9.54 8.37 0.73
N GLU A 72 9.50 7.06 0.48
CA GLU A 72 8.75 6.46 -0.63
C GLU A 72 7.24 6.58 -0.44
N GLU A 73 6.71 6.25 0.75
CA GLU A 73 5.29 6.39 1.07
C GLU A 73 4.81 7.83 0.85
N ASP A 74 5.58 8.81 1.33
CA ASP A 74 5.25 10.22 1.20
C ASP A 74 5.34 10.69 -0.26
N ALA A 75 6.40 10.31 -0.98
CA ALA A 75 6.55 10.67 -2.39
C ALA A 75 5.45 10.08 -3.28
N LEU A 76 5.14 8.79 -3.11
CA LEU A 76 4.11 8.09 -3.89
C LEU A 76 2.71 8.61 -3.55
N SER A 77 2.42 8.86 -2.26
CA SER A 77 1.14 9.42 -1.82
C SER A 77 0.95 10.86 -2.30
N ALA A 78 2.02 11.64 -2.41
CA ALA A 78 1.97 13.00 -2.95
C ALA A 78 1.85 13.03 -4.49
N THR A 79 2.16 11.93 -5.18
CA THR A 79 2.21 11.87 -6.65
C THR A 79 1.21 10.85 -7.20
N LEU A 80 1.65 9.60 -7.42
CA LEU A 80 0.89 8.55 -8.08
C LEU A 80 -0.44 8.22 -7.40
N TYR A 81 -0.47 8.29 -6.07
CA TYR A 81 -1.63 7.92 -5.25
C TYR A 81 -2.28 9.13 -4.56
N SER A 82 -2.04 10.34 -5.08
CA SER A 82 -2.60 11.60 -4.57
C SER A 82 -4.13 11.68 -4.62
N SER A 83 -4.78 10.84 -5.42
CA SER A 83 -6.24 10.73 -5.48
C SER A 83 -6.85 9.90 -4.35
N LEU A 84 -6.05 9.13 -3.61
CA LEU A 84 -6.54 8.33 -2.49
C LEU A 84 -6.44 9.10 -1.17
N PRO A 85 -7.46 9.04 -0.31
CA PRO A 85 -7.36 9.61 1.02
C PRO A 85 -6.45 8.76 1.90
N TYR A 86 -6.00 9.36 3.01
CA TYR A 86 -5.45 8.57 4.10
C TYR A 86 -6.59 7.74 4.75
N PRO A 87 -6.37 6.45 5.09
CA PRO A 87 -5.09 5.72 5.02
C PRO A 87 -4.85 4.89 3.75
N GLU A 88 -5.75 4.89 2.76
CA GLU A 88 -5.58 4.12 1.51
C GLU A 88 -4.33 4.53 0.73
N SER A 89 -4.01 5.83 0.66
CA SER A 89 -2.78 6.31 0.01
C SER A 89 -1.53 5.71 0.63
N GLN A 90 -1.47 5.61 1.97
CA GLN A 90 -0.37 4.95 2.67
C GLN A 90 -0.30 3.46 2.32
N LEU A 91 -1.43 2.74 2.38
CA LEU A 91 -1.49 1.31 2.09
C LEU A 91 -0.97 1.00 0.68
N VAL A 92 -1.45 1.76 -0.31
CA VAL A 92 -1.11 1.52 -1.72
C VAL A 92 0.33 1.94 -2.01
N SER A 93 0.81 3.04 -1.42
CA SER A 93 2.21 3.46 -1.54
C SER A 93 3.19 2.45 -0.92
N LEU A 94 2.88 1.91 0.26
CA LEU A 94 3.69 0.84 0.86
C LEU A 94 3.72 -0.41 -0.03
N ALA A 95 2.55 -0.87 -0.50
CA ALA A 95 2.49 -2.04 -1.38
C ALA A 95 3.30 -1.81 -2.67
N HIS A 96 3.24 -0.59 -3.23
CA HIS A 96 4.03 -0.22 -4.39
C HIS A 96 5.53 -0.34 -4.11
N SER A 97 6.01 0.30 -3.04
CA SER A 97 7.41 0.23 -2.61
C SER A 97 7.90 -1.22 -2.48
N LEU A 98 7.12 -2.08 -1.81
CA LEU A 98 7.50 -3.48 -1.61
C LEU A 98 7.55 -4.28 -2.91
N VAL A 99 6.67 -4.00 -3.89
CA VAL A 99 6.72 -4.63 -5.21
C VAL A 99 7.91 -4.10 -6.02
N ALA A 100 8.10 -2.77 -6.06
CA ALA A 100 9.17 -2.14 -6.82
C ALA A 100 10.57 -2.58 -6.34
N ARG A 101 10.70 -2.85 -5.03
CA ARG A 101 11.91 -3.39 -4.41
C ARG A 101 12.02 -4.92 -4.49
N GLY A 102 11.03 -5.61 -5.03
CA GLY A 102 11.01 -7.07 -5.15
C GLY A 102 10.81 -7.83 -3.85
N VAL A 103 10.42 -7.16 -2.76
CA VAL A 103 10.08 -7.79 -1.46
C VAL A 103 8.83 -8.66 -1.60
N ILE A 104 7.87 -8.23 -2.44
CA ILE A 104 6.73 -9.02 -2.87
C ILE A 104 6.63 -9.03 -4.40
N ASP A 105 6.13 -10.13 -4.96
CA ASP A 105 5.94 -10.31 -6.40
C ASP A 105 4.56 -9.78 -6.85
N ASP A 106 4.51 -9.07 -7.98
CA ASP A 106 3.27 -8.52 -8.56
C ASP A 106 2.25 -9.61 -8.89
N ALA A 107 2.72 -10.74 -9.45
CA ALA A 107 1.83 -11.84 -9.81
C ALA A 107 1.25 -12.52 -8.56
N GLU A 108 2.03 -12.65 -7.49
CA GLU A 108 1.56 -13.11 -6.19
C GLU A 108 0.56 -12.14 -5.55
N LEU A 109 0.83 -10.83 -5.60
CA LEU A 109 -0.11 -9.81 -5.13
C LEU A 109 -1.47 -9.94 -5.84
N ARG A 110 -1.45 -10.05 -7.18
CA ARG A 110 -2.65 -10.26 -7.99
C ARG A 110 -3.42 -11.52 -7.58
N ARG A 111 -2.72 -12.65 -7.43
CA ARG A 111 -3.33 -13.92 -7.00
C ARG A 111 -3.98 -13.80 -5.63
N ARG A 112 -3.30 -13.17 -4.67
CA ARG A 112 -3.82 -12.98 -3.31
C ARG A 112 -5.05 -12.08 -3.29
N LEU A 113 -5.04 -10.95 -4.02
CA LEU A 113 -6.21 -10.08 -4.14
C LEU A 113 -7.42 -10.82 -4.73
N ALA A 114 -7.22 -11.63 -5.77
CA ALA A 114 -8.27 -12.45 -6.36
C ALA A 114 -8.85 -13.48 -5.37
N SER A 115 -7.99 -14.15 -4.60
CA SER A 115 -8.41 -15.11 -3.58
C SER A 115 -9.21 -14.45 -2.44
N VAL A 116 -8.78 -13.27 -1.98
CA VAL A 116 -9.52 -12.50 -0.97
C VAL A 116 -10.89 -12.09 -1.50
N ARG A 117 -10.98 -11.59 -2.73
CA ARG A 117 -12.25 -11.24 -3.35
C ARG A 117 -13.20 -12.44 -3.44
N ALA A 118 -12.71 -13.59 -3.94
CA ALA A 118 -13.53 -14.79 -4.04
C ALA A 118 -14.11 -15.24 -2.69
N ARG A 119 -13.35 -15.05 -1.59
CA ARG A 119 -13.83 -15.34 -0.23
C ARG A 119 -14.90 -14.37 0.28
N LEU A 120 -14.89 -13.12 -0.18
CA LEU A 120 -15.87 -12.10 0.22
C LEU A 120 -17.15 -12.15 -0.62
N GLU A 121 -17.09 -12.75 -1.81
CA GLU A 121 -18.22 -12.92 -2.73
C GLU A 121 -18.94 -14.27 -2.58
N ALA A 122 -18.39 -15.21 -1.80
CA ALA A 122 -18.98 -16.52 -1.49
C ALA A 122 -20.00 -16.44 -0.34
#